data_AF-A0A015N9V7-F1
#
_entry.id   AF-A0A015N9V7-F1
#
_cell.length_a   1.000
_cell.length_b   1.000
_cell.length_c   1.000
_cell.angle_alpha   90.00
_cell.angle_beta   90.00
_cell.angle_gamma   90.00
#
_symmetry.space_group_name_H-M   'P 1'
#
loop_
_entity.id
_entity.type
_entity.pdbx_description
1 polymer ?
#
loop_
_entity_poly.entity_id
_entity_poly.type
_entity_poly.pdbx_seq_one_letter_code
_entity_poly.pdbx_strand_id
1 'polypeptide(L)'
;MSKFSLVYSHGSHSSICGYCGSNFGSSKFAITATSLNCKEYQHLVDRGWRRSGGYIYKPHMKKSCCPQYTIRLDANKFNVSKSQRKLINRFNRYIEGTYDPSNNKDNKDGDDEGDEKSKGNSQQNKSKKDTRASSGFDLVKIINEAEDRQDWKHHLRIVFEKSSFSREKYELYYKYQINIHNDDPSEVTEGGFRRFLVNSPLQFESVNNPNTPGYGSFHQCYYLDNKLIAVAVLDVLPKCISSVYFLYDPDYNFLQIGKYSALREIVMAQELYNAGLQDLHWYYMGYYIHTCQKMKYKGQYKPSDLLDPETYEWYSFDKCSALLDKHNYVSFANPPNPPNPPTENNKEYDSDDDDYVDEPPPGMLDPEKVSDKDIETIKVNYKGIIKQFGDIPELKNDGIKNRMKEYYAAVGKELAERMVYKFYY
;
A
#
# COMPACT_ATOMS: atom_id res chain seq x y z
N MET A 1 6.91 -10.13 24.60
CA MET A 1 7.09 -9.79 23.17
C MET A 1 8.58 -9.79 22.86
N SER A 2 8.98 -10.31 21.71
CA SER A 2 10.40 -10.34 21.30
C SER A 2 10.88 -8.92 21.04
N LYS A 3 11.96 -8.46 21.65
CA LYS A 3 12.56 -7.15 21.29
C LYS A 3 13.01 -7.07 19.81
N PHE A 4 13.14 -8.22 19.16
CA PHE A 4 13.66 -8.35 17.82
C PHE A 4 12.59 -8.70 16.81
N SER A 5 12.77 -8.15 15.61
CA SER A 5 12.15 -8.65 14.39
C SER A 5 12.69 -10.06 14.09
N LEU A 6 11.80 -11.04 13.93
CA LEU A 6 12.12 -12.45 13.67
C LEU A 6 11.64 -12.81 12.27
N VAL A 7 12.58 -13.16 11.39
CA VAL A 7 12.30 -13.39 9.96
C VAL A 7 12.96 -14.66 9.44
N TYR A 8 12.48 -15.17 8.32
CA TYR A 8 13.15 -16.22 7.54
C TYR A 8 12.83 -16.05 6.06
N SER A 9 13.72 -16.50 5.17
CA SER A 9 13.54 -16.34 3.73
C SER A 9 12.86 -17.54 3.08
N HIS A 10 12.07 -17.25 2.05
CA HIS A 10 11.51 -18.24 1.12
C HIS A 10 12.23 -18.23 -0.24
N GLY A 11 12.97 -17.16 -0.56
CA GLY A 11 13.61 -16.97 -1.86
C GLY A 11 12.68 -16.30 -2.88
N SER A 12 13.01 -16.45 -4.15
CA SER A 12 12.23 -15.97 -5.29
C SER A 12 11.09 -16.93 -5.64
N HIS A 13 9.92 -16.38 -5.96
CA HIS A 13 8.72 -17.13 -6.34
C HIS A 13 7.99 -16.40 -7.47
N SER A 14 7.44 -17.17 -8.42
CA SER A 14 6.59 -16.67 -9.49
C SER A 14 5.18 -17.26 -9.38
N SER A 15 4.17 -16.45 -9.69
CA SER A 15 2.76 -16.85 -9.68
C SER A 15 1.99 -16.16 -10.80
N ILE A 16 0.74 -16.53 -11.02
CA ILE A 16 -0.17 -15.77 -11.89
C ILE A 16 -0.27 -14.32 -11.39
N CYS A 17 -0.32 -13.37 -12.31
CA CYS A 17 -0.45 -11.96 -11.94
C CYS A 17 -1.89 -11.61 -11.57
N GLY A 18 -2.10 -11.18 -10.33
CA GLY A 18 -3.42 -10.74 -9.84
C GLY A 18 -3.93 -9.40 -10.41
N TYR A 19 -3.16 -8.72 -11.26
CA TYR A 19 -3.58 -7.45 -11.88
C TYR A 19 -3.97 -7.59 -13.35
N CYS A 20 -3.12 -8.24 -14.15
CA CYS A 20 -3.32 -8.40 -15.59
C CYS A 20 -3.90 -9.78 -15.96
N GLY A 21 -3.84 -10.77 -15.08
CA GLY A 21 -4.24 -12.15 -15.36
C GLY A 21 -3.38 -12.88 -16.39
N SER A 22 -2.27 -12.29 -16.84
CA SER A 22 -1.44 -12.88 -17.91
C SER A 22 -0.60 -14.07 -17.43
N ASN A 23 -0.26 -14.94 -18.39
CA ASN A 23 0.61 -16.10 -18.19
C ASN A 23 2.08 -15.72 -17.92
N PHE A 24 2.49 -14.50 -18.26
CA PHE A 24 3.82 -13.97 -17.91
C PHE A 24 3.99 -13.87 -16.38
N GLY A 25 2.88 -13.74 -15.65
CA GLY A 25 2.85 -13.83 -14.20
C GLY A 25 3.43 -12.63 -13.47
N SER A 26 3.64 -12.82 -12.17
CA SER A 26 4.28 -11.91 -11.25
C SER A 26 5.36 -12.66 -10.49
N SER A 27 6.55 -12.08 -10.45
CA SER A 27 7.69 -12.62 -9.71
C SER A 27 8.04 -11.71 -8.53
N LYS A 28 8.54 -12.29 -7.44
CA LYS A 28 8.87 -11.60 -6.19
C LYS A 28 9.87 -12.40 -5.37
N PHE A 29 10.67 -11.71 -4.56
CA PHE A 29 11.41 -12.34 -3.46
C PHE A 29 10.63 -12.16 -2.16
N ALA A 30 10.60 -13.18 -1.30
CA ALA A 30 9.82 -13.15 -0.08
C ALA A 30 10.56 -13.63 1.17
N ILE A 31 10.20 -13.00 2.28
CA ILE A 31 10.51 -13.42 3.64
C ILE A 31 9.20 -13.53 4.43
N THR A 32 9.19 -14.29 5.51
CA THR A 32 8.10 -14.24 6.48
C THR A 32 8.61 -13.72 7.80
N ALA A 33 7.86 -12.81 8.39
CA ALA A 33 8.08 -12.34 9.75
C ALA A 33 7.06 -12.97 10.70
N THR A 34 7.55 -13.50 11.83
CA THR A 34 6.70 -13.91 12.96
C THR A 34 6.60 -12.81 14.02
N SER A 35 7.49 -11.82 13.96
CA SER A 35 7.51 -10.61 14.78
C SER A 35 8.31 -9.56 13.99
N LEU A 36 7.86 -8.31 13.95
CA LEU A 36 8.49 -7.26 13.16
C LEU A 36 8.31 -5.92 13.87
N ASN A 37 9.41 -5.24 14.14
CA ASN A 37 9.36 -3.88 14.67
C ASN A 37 8.90 -2.89 13.59
N CYS A 38 8.15 -1.87 13.97
CA CYS A 38 7.60 -0.90 13.04
C CYS A 38 8.70 -0.08 12.34
N LYS A 39 9.83 0.14 13.03
CA LYS A 39 11.01 0.79 12.44
C LYS A 39 11.64 -0.04 11.34
N GLU A 40 11.91 -1.33 11.56
CA GLU A 40 12.43 -2.21 10.52
C GLU A 40 11.45 -2.36 9.35
N TYR A 41 10.14 -2.36 9.61
CA TYR A 41 9.16 -2.38 8.52
C TYR A 41 9.13 -1.07 7.71
N GLN A 42 9.25 0.10 8.36
CA GLN A 42 9.42 1.38 7.66
C GLN A 42 10.60 1.31 6.68
N HIS A 43 11.74 0.79 7.13
CA HIS A 43 12.93 0.58 6.32
C HIS A 43 12.73 -0.40 5.15
N LEU A 44 11.83 -1.38 5.28
CA LEU A 44 11.47 -2.31 4.20
C LEU A 44 10.53 -1.63 3.19
N VAL A 45 9.49 -0.95 3.65
CA VAL A 45 8.52 -0.23 2.80
C VAL A 45 9.20 0.86 1.99
N ASP A 46 10.17 1.57 2.58
CA ASP A 46 11.00 2.59 1.93
C ASP A 46 11.95 1.99 0.85
N ARG A 47 12.10 0.66 0.81
CA ARG A 47 12.86 -0.09 -0.21
C ARG A 47 11.96 -0.89 -1.15
N GLY A 48 10.68 -0.55 -1.17
CA GLY A 48 9.69 -1.15 -2.08
C GLY A 48 9.15 -2.52 -1.64
N TRP A 49 9.38 -2.94 -0.39
CA TRP A 49 8.74 -4.15 0.15
C TRP A 49 7.30 -3.87 0.57
N ARG A 50 6.44 -4.89 0.54
CA ARG A 50 5.08 -4.88 1.11
C ARG A 50 4.78 -6.16 1.86
N ARG A 51 3.67 -6.20 2.59
CA ARG A 51 3.27 -7.37 3.36
C ARG A 51 1.81 -7.77 3.12
N SER A 52 1.52 -9.04 3.41
CA SER A 52 0.21 -9.65 3.51
C SER A 52 0.24 -10.54 4.76
N GLY A 53 -0.36 -10.08 5.85
CA GLY A 53 -0.09 -10.67 7.17
C GLY A 53 1.40 -10.68 7.50
N GLY A 54 1.91 -11.86 7.86
CA GLY A 54 3.34 -12.13 8.11
C GLY A 54 4.19 -12.35 6.87
N TYR A 55 3.61 -12.48 5.67
CA TYR A 55 4.34 -12.65 4.42
C TYR A 55 4.78 -11.29 3.88
N ILE A 56 6.08 -11.07 3.71
CA ILE A 56 6.68 -9.81 3.27
C ILE A 56 7.42 -10.07 1.97
N TYR A 57 7.19 -9.24 0.95
CA TYR A 57 7.68 -9.49 -0.39
C TYR A 57 8.14 -8.21 -1.07
N LYS A 58 9.11 -8.37 -1.97
CA LYS A 58 9.58 -7.34 -2.89
C LYS A 58 9.37 -7.83 -4.32
N PRO A 59 8.54 -7.14 -5.13
CA PRO A 59 8.28 -7.51 -6.51
C PRO A 59 9.55 -7.47 -7.36
N HIS A 60 9.71 -8.48 -8.23
CA HIS A 60 10.69 -8.45 -9.30
C HIS A 60 10.07 -7.74 -10.50
N MET A 61 10.27 -6.43 -10.57
CA MET A 61 9.56 -5.57 -11.51
C MET A 61 9.99 -5.78 -12.96
N LYS A 62 11.22 -6.24 -13.21
CA LYS A 62 11.70 -6.58 -14.57
C LYS A 62 11.08 -7.89 -15.08
N LYS A 63 10.76 -8.83 -14.17
CA LYS A 63 10.18 -10.16 -14.49
C LYS A 63 8.64 -10.24 -14.32
N SER A 64 7.96 -9.14 -14.01
CA SER A 64 6.50 -9.13 -13.79
C SER A 64 5.77 -8.38 -14.89
N CYS A 65 4.60 -8.88 -15.34
CA CYS A 65 3.79 -8.17 -16.36
C CYS A 65 3.37 -6.75 -15.89
N CYS A 66 3.20 -6.58 -14.58
CA CYS A 66 2.73 -5.36 -13.93
C CYS A 66 3.77 -4.85 -12.93
N PRO A 67 4.67 -3.94 -13.35
CA PRO A 67 5.63 -3.30 -12.46
C PRO A 67 4.93 -2.51 -11.35
N GLN A 68 5.31 -2.81 -10.10
CA GLN A 68 4.69 -2.32 -8.87
C GLN A 68 5.55 -1.24 -8.21
N TYR A 69 5.36 0.02 -8.61
CA TYR A 69 6.08 1.15 -8.01
C TYR A 69 5.46 1.53 -6.67
N THR A 70 6.27 1.79 -5.65
CA THR A 70 5.74 2.38 -4.42
C THR A 70 5.36 3.84 -4.69
N ILE A 71 4.16 4.24 -4.28
CA ILE A 71 3.69 5.63 -4.35
C ILE A 71 3.43 6.18 -2.93
N ARG A 72 3.85 7.42 -2.70
CA ARG A 72 3.54 8.17 -1.47
C ARG A 72 3.23 9.63 -1.76
N LEU A 73 2.70 10.31 -0.77
CA LEU A 73 2.58 11.77 -0.74
C LEU A 73 2.86 12.33 0.65
N ASP A 74 3.28 13.59 0.72
CA ASP A 74 3.39 14.36 1.96
C ASP A 74 2.02 14.93 2.31
N ALA A 75 1.39 14.42 3.38
CA ALA A 75 0.04 14.78 3.79
C ALA A 75 -0.08 16.28 4.10
N ASN A 76 0.97 16.89 4.64
CA ASN A 76 0.98 18.31 4.98
C ASN A 76 1.13 19.22 3.75
N LYS A 77 1.48 18.67 2.59
CA LYS A 77 1.58 19.39 1.31
C LYS A 77 0.47 19.02 0.33
N PHE A 78 -0.44 18.14 0.73
CA PHE A 78 -1.48 17.63 -0.14
C PHE A 78 -2.42 18.74 -0.61
N ASN A 79 -2.66 18.80 -1.92
CA ASN A 79 -3.55 19.76 -2.55
C ASN A 79 -4.81 19.05 -3.06
N VAL A 80 -5.94 19.34 -2.42
CA VAL A 80 -7.24 18.78 -2.83
C VAL A 80 -7.60 19.28 -4.23
N SER A 81 -7.85 18.36 -5.15
CA SER A 81 -8.28 18.68 -6.51
C SER A 81 -9.75 19.07 -6.58
N LYS A 82 -10.20 19.63 -7.72
CA LYS A 82 -11.63 19.93 -7.93
C LYS A 82 -12.50 18.65 -7.90
N SER A 83 -12.02 17.54 -8.48
CA SER A 83 -12.75 16.26 -8.48
C SER A 83 -12.83 15.65 -7.08
N GLN A 84 -11.75 15.73 -6.30
CA GLN A 84 -11.74 15.29 -4.90
C GLN A 84 -12.69 16.14 -4.04
N ARG A 85 -12.74 17.46 -4.24
CA ARG A 85 -13.75 18.32 -3.57
C ARG A 85 -15.18 17.91 -3.91
N LYS A 86 -15.47 17.65 -5.19
CA LYS A 86 -16.80 17.16 -5.61
C LYS A 86 -17.14 15.83 -4.94
N LEU A 87 -16.18 14.91 -4.85
CA LEU A 87 -16.34 13.63 -4.17
C LEU A 87 -16.71 13.81 -2.69
N ILE A 88 -15.95 14.62 -1.94
CA ILE A 88 -16.21 14.88 -0.52
C ILE A 88 -17.59 15.54 -0.36
N ASN A 89 -17.91 16.53 -1.16
CA ASN A 89 -19.21 17.21 -1.09
C ASN A 89 -20.37 16.26 -1.43
N ARG A 90 -20.22 15.34 -2.39
CA ARG A 90 -21.24 14.32 -2.68
C ARG A 90 -21.41 13.39 -1.49
N PHE A 91 -20.31 12.95 -0.88
CA PHE A 91 -20.34 12.13 0.32
C PHE A 91 -21.08 12.85 1.45
N ASN A 92 -20.70 14.08 1.79
CA ASN A 92 -21.35 14.87 2.85
C ASN A 92 -22.84 15.12 2.55
N ARG A 93 -23.22 15.44 1.31
CA ARG A 93 -24.63 15.58 0.91
C ARG A 93 -25.42 14.29 1.07
N TYR A 94 -24.81 13.14 0.84
CA TYR A 94 -25.47 11.85 1.11
C TYR A 94 -25.76 11.71 2.60
N ILE A 95 -24.77 11.97 3.46
CA ILE A 95 -24.93 11.89 4.91
C ILE A 95 -25.98 12.91 5.40
N GLU A 96 -25.93 14.14 4.90
CA GLU A 96 -26.91 15.19 5.17
C GLU A 96 -28.33 14.80 4.73
N GLY A 97 -28.46 13.96 3.70
CA GLY A 97 -29.73 13.54 3.11
C GLY A 97 -30.21 14.41 1.95
N THR A 98 -29.34 15.28 1.42
CA THR A 98 -29.61 16.16 0.27
C THR A 98 -29.17 15.57 -1.07
N TYR A 99 -28.53 14.39 -1.06
CA TYR A 99 -28.23 13.60 -2.25
C TYR A 99 -28.88 12.21 -2.15
N ASP A 100 -29.67 11.86 -3.17
CA ASP A 100 -30.30 10.54 -3.29
C ASP A 100 -29.77 9.82 -4.54
N PRO A 101 -29.03 8.70 -4.38
CA PRO A 101 -28.47 7.95 -5.51
C PRO A 101 -29.53 7.31 -6.42
N SER A 102 -30.77 7.16 -5.94
CA SER A 102 -31.88 6.63 -6.76
C SER A 102 -32.45 7.67 -7.73
N ASN A 103 -32.14 8.95 -7.54
CA ASN A 103 -32.65 10.04 -8.35
C ASN A 103 -31.68 10.36 -9.51
N ASN A 104 -32.09 10.04 -10.74
CA ASN A 104 -31.30 10.25 -11.96
C ASN A 104 -30.84 11.69 -12.22
N LYS A 105 -31.48 12.70 -11.62
CA LYS A 105 -31.02 14.10 -11.75
C LYS A 105 -29.70 14.35 -11.01
N ASP A 106 -29.47 13.64 -9.91
CA ASP A 106 -28.31 13.84 -9.03
C ASP A 106 -27.09 12.99 -9.45
N ASN A 107 -27.30 11.95 -10.27
CA ASN A 107 -26.24 11.08 -10.79
C ASN A 107 -25.41 11.70 -11.94
N LYS A 108 -25.85 12.81 -12.54
CA LYS A 108 -25.10 13.51 -13.61
C LYS A 108 -23.82 14.20 -13.15
N ASP A 109 -23.60 14.33 -11.84
CA ASP A 109 -22.41 14.97 -11.27
C ASP A 109 -21.24 13.97 -11.04
N GLY A 110 -21.43 12.67 -11.32
CA GLY A 110 -20.62 11.59 -10.75
C GLY A 110 -19.57 10.88 -11.63
N ASP A 111 -19.65 10.97 -12.96
CA ASP A 111 -18.94 10.03 -13.87
C ASP A 111 -17.97 10.71 -14.86
N ASP A 112 -17.24 11.74 -14.44
CA ASP A 112 -16.09 12.23 -15.21
C ASP A 112 -14.81 11.47 -14.80
N GLU A 113 -14.73 10.20 -15.20
CA GLU A 113 -13.44 9.52 -15.32
C GLU A 113 -12.81 9.85 -16.69
N GLY A 114 -12.19 11.03 -16.78
CA GLY A 114 -11.18 11.39 -17.80
C GLY A 114 -11.68 11.73 -19.21
N ASP A 115 -11.71 13.02 -19.54
CA ASP A 115 -10.79 13.63 -20.52
C ASP A 115 -11.11 15.12 -20.68
N GLU A 116 -10.08 15.97 -20.56
CA GLU A 116 -10.16 17.35 -21.04
C GLU A 116 -10.30 17.35 -22.56
N LYS A 117 -11.54 17.38 -23.06
CA LYS A 117 -11.95 18.07 -24.31
C LYS A 117 -13.45 17.93 -24.51
N SER A 118 -14.17 19.02 -24.30
CA SER A 118 -15.20 19.51 -25.24
C SER A 118 -15.67 20.90 -24.84
N LYS A 119 -15.38 21.88 -25.70
CA LYS A 119 -16.09 23.17 -25.73
C LYS A 119 -17.49 22.90 -26.27
N GLY A 120 -18.52 23.22 -25.48
CA GLY A 120 -19.91 23.18 -25.91
C GLY A 120 -20.77 24.09 -25.05
N ASN A 121 -21.28 25.15 -25.65
CA ASN A 121 -22.14 26.17 -25.01
C ASN A 121 -23.42 25.57 -24.41
N SER A 122 -23.76 25.97 -23.20
CA SER A 122 -25.14 25.95 -22.72
C SER A 122 -25.32 27.12 -21.74
N GLN A 123 -25.92 28.18 -22.25
CA GLN A 123 -26.40 29.30 -21.45
C GLN A 123 -27.63 28.88 -20.62
N GLN A 124 -27.83 29.61 -19.52
CA GLN A 124 -29.04 29.69 -18.69
C GLN A 124 -29.23 28.60 -17.63
N ASN A 125 -28.73 28.88 -16.42
CA ASN A 125 -29.60 29.24 -15.30
C ASN A 125 -28.79 29.91 -14.18
N LYS A 126 -28.89 31.25 -14.12
CA LYS A 126 -28.39 32.07 -13.02
C LYS A 126 -29.43 32.07 -11.90
N SER A 127 -29.13 31.45 -10.76
CA SER A 127 -29.40 32.06 -9.45
C SER A 127 -28.70 31.27 -8.33
N LYS A 128 -28.03 32.01 -7.44
CA LYS A 128 -27.34 31.59 -6.19
C LYS A 128 -25.94 30.96 -6.32
N LYS A 129 -25.03 31.76 -6.91
CA LYS A 129 -23.58 31.84 -6.63
C LYS A 129 -23.33 33.34 -6.34
N ASP A 130 -22.55 33.84 -5.40
CA ASP A 130 -21.40 33.35 -4.63
C ASP A 130 -21.29 34.26 -3.38
N THR A 131 -21.10 33.70 -2.20
CA THR A 131 -20.44 34.38 -1.06
C THR A 131 -19.44 33.47 -0.33
N ARG A 132 -18.90 32.45 -1.01
CA ARG A 132 -17.83 31.57 -0.47
C ARG A 132 -16.62 31.49 -1.40
N ALA A 133 -16.20 32.62 -1.95
CA ALA A 133 -14.85 32.77 -2.46
C ALA A 133 -14.04 33.59 -1.44
N SER A 134 -12.94 33.01 -0.96
CA SER A 134 -11.97 33.56 0.02
C SER A 134 -12.06 33.07 1.48
N SER A 135 -12.50 31.83 1.70
CA SER A 135 -12.00 31.02 2.83
C SER A 135 -11.33 29.78 2.24
N GLY A 136 -10.09 29.49 2.60
CA GLY A 136 -9.37 28.31 2.11
C GLY A 136 -10.22 27.03 2.24
N PHE A 137 -10.13 26.12 1.26
CA PHE A 137 -10.77 24.82 1.39
C PHE A 137 -10.05 24.04 2.50
N ASP A 138 -10.66 23.99 3.68
CA ASP A 138 -10.13 23.27 4.83
C ASP A 138 -10.51 21.79 4.72
N LEU A 139 -9.57 20.97 4.25
CA LEU A 139 -9.80 19.55 4.04
C LEU A 139 -10.15 18.83 5.35
N VAL A 140 -9.42 19.13 6.44
CA VAL A 140 -9.60 18.47 7.74
C VAL A 140 -11.02 18.72 8.22
N LYS A 141 -11.44 19.99 8.22
CA LYS A 141 -12.78 20.37 8.64
C LYS A 141 -13.85 19.67 7.81
N ILE A 142 -13.77 19.72 6.48
CA ILE A 142 -14.84 19.21 5.59
C ILE A 142 -14.93 17.67 5.64
N ILE A 143 -13.80 16.98 5.82
CA ILE A 143 -13.80 15.52 6.01
C ILE A 143 -14.44 15.14 7.35
N ASN A 144 -14.15 15.89 8.42
CA ASN A 144 -14.68 15.60 9.76
C ASN A 144 -16.15 16.03 9.92
N GLU A 145 -16.67 16.95 9.09
CA GLU A 145 -18.08 17.37 9.10
C GLU A 145 -19.07 16.18 9.04
N ALA A 146 -18.76 15.12 8.28
CA ALA A 146 -19.63 13.96 8.16
C ALA A 146 -19.75 13.15 9.46
N GLU A 147 -18.74 13.18 10.31
CA GLU A 147 -18.76 12.51 11.62
C GLU A 147 -19.31 13.42 12.73
N ASP A 148 -19.02 14.73 12.65
CA ASP A 148 -19.35 15.70 13.71
C ASP A 148 -20.83 16.09 13.76
N ARG A 149 -21.56 15.95 12.64
CA ARG A 149 -22.94 16.44 12.50
C ARG A 149 -23.97 15.39 12.85
N GLN A 150 -24.54 15.53 14.04
CA GLN A 150 -25.60 14.64 14.54
C GLN A 150 -27.00 14.98 14.01
N ASP A 151 -27.19 16.18 13.45
CA ASP A 151 -28.46 16.66 12.90
C ASP A 151 -28.71 16.24 11.43
N TRP A 152 -27.75 15.54 10.83
CA TRP A 152 -27.86 15.01 9.47
C TRP A 152 -28.71 13.73 9.40
N LYS A 153 -29.26 13.45 8.22
CA LYS A 153 -30.18 12.32 7.99
C LYS A 153 -29.54 10.97 8.34
N HIS A 154 -28.29 10.79 7.97
CA HIS A 154 -27.50 9.60 8.25
C HIS A 154 -26.37 9.94 9.22
N HIS A 155 -25.87 8.93 9.95
CA HIS A 155 -24.80 9.09 10.94
C HIS A 155 -23.58 8.28 10.53
N LEU A 156 -22.50 8.98 10.16
CA LEU A 156 -21.19 8.37 9.98
C LEU A 156 -20.44 8.32 11.32
N ARG A 157 -19.87 7.17 11.65
CA ARG A 157 -18.95 7.00 12.77
C ARG A 157 -17.73 6.23 12.31
N ILE A 158 -16.55 6.82 12.39
CA ILE A 158 -15.29 6.13 12.11
C ILE A 158 -14.65 5.69 13.43
N VAL A 159 -14.38 4.39 13.55
CA VAL A 159 -13.67 3.82 14.70
C VAL A 159 -12.28 3.38 14.28
N PHE A 160 -11.28 3.98 14.91
CA PHE A 160 -9.89 3.59 14.74
C PHE A 160 -9.45 2.70 15.89
N GLU A 161 -9.11 1.45 15.60
CA GLU A 161 -8.76 0.46 16.62
C GLU A 161 -7.65 -0.48 16.15
N LYS A 162 -7.00 -1.19 17.08
CA LYS A 162 -5.98 -2.19 16.74
C LYS A 162 -6.60 -3.27 15.84
N SER A 163 -5.81 -3.79 14.89
CA SER A 163 -6.26 -4.84 14.00
C SER A 163 -6.78 -6.03 14.80
N SER A 164 -8.08 -6.30 14.65
CA SER A 164 -8.81 -7.28 15.45
C SER A 164 -9.83 -7.97 14.56
N PHE A 165 -10.09 -9.24 14.89
CA PHE A 165 -11.16 -9.97 14.26
C PHE A 165 -12.50 -9.56 14.87
N SER A 166 -13.48 -9.35 14.01
CA SER A 166 -14.90 -9.46 14.37
C SER A 166 -15.63 -10.21 13.27
N ARG A 167 -16.76 -10.83 13.62
CA ARG A 167 -17.61 -11.52 12.65
C ARG A 167 -18.12 -10.57 11.57
N GLU A 168 -18.54 -9.36 11.97
CA GLU A 168 -19.02 -8.30 11.07
C GLU A 168 -17.96 -7.91 10.02
N LYS A 169 -16.68 -7.75 10.41
CA LYS A 169 -15.59 -7.43 9.46
C LYS A 169 -15.35 -8.58 8.47
N TYR A 170 -15.44 -9.82 8.93
CA TYR A 170 -15.29 -10.99 8.05
C TYR A 170 -16.45 -11.10 7.05
N GLU A 171 -17.69 -10.86 7.48
CA GLU A 171 -18.85 -10.88 6.59
C GLU A 171 -18.77 -9.79 5.51
N LEU A 172 -18.29 -8.60 5.88
CA LEU A 172 -17.99 -7.54 4.93
C LEU A 172 -16.87 -7.93 3.96
N TYR A 173 -15.77 -8.50 4.46
CA TYR A 173 -14.68 -9.03 3.63
C TYR A 173 -15.18 -10.09 2.64
N TYR A 174 -16.01 -11.02 3.12
CA TYR A 174 -16.59 -12.10 2.32
C TYR A 174 -17.46 -11.53 1.19
N LYS A 175 -18.38 -10.61 1.53
CA LYS A 175 -19.21 -9.91 0.53
C LYS A 175 -18.32 -9.18 -0.48
N TYR A 176 -17.28 -8.49 -0.03
CA TYR A 176 -16.37 -7.75 -0.90
C TYR A 176 -15.60 -8.66 -1.87
N GLN A 177 -14.99 -9.75 -1.39
CA GLN A 177 -14.22 -10.67 -2.25
C GLN A 177 -15.08 -11.25 -3.37
N ILE A 178 -16.28 -11.73 -3.05
CA ILE A 178 -17.16 -12.36 -4.04
C ILE A 178 -17.64 -11.35 -5.07
N ASN A 179 -18.04 -10.14 -4.65
CA ASN A 179 -18.67 -9.18 -5.57
C ASN A 179 -17.66 -8.33 -6.35
N ILE A 180 -16.47 -8.07 -5.79
CA ILE A 180 -15.47 -7.18 -6.40
C ILE A 180 -14.32 -7.94 -7.03
N HIS A 181 -13.89 -9.06 -6.41
CA HIS A 181 -12.80 -9.88 -6.90
C HIS A 181 -13.27 -11.14 -7.65
N ASN A 182 -14.55 -11.52 -7.52
CA ASN A 182 -15.11 -12.77 -8.07
C ASN A 182 -14.38 -14.02 -7.58
N ASP A 183 -13.88 -13.96 -6.34
CA ASP A 183 -13.24 -15.11 -5.70
C ASP A 183 -14.25 -16.24 -5.49
N ASP A 184 -13.77 -17.49 -5.57
CA ASP A 184 -14.58 -18.65 -5.23
C ASP A 184 -14.98 -18.57 -3.74
N PRO A 185 -16.29 -18.63 -3.41
CA PRO A 185 -16.77 -18.59 -2.02
C PRO A 185 -16.08 -19.58 -1.07
N SER A 186 -15.63 -20.74 -1.57
CA SER A 186 -14.93 -21.76 -0.78
C SER A 186 -13.51 -21.36 -0.38
N GLU A 187 -12.88 -20.47 -1.15
CA GLU A 187 -11.53 -19.94 -0.89
C GLU A 187 -11.55 -18.75 0.09
N VAL A 188 -12.70 -18.07 0.21
CA VAL A 188 -12.89 -16.91 1.08
C VAL A 188 -13.19 -17.36 2.51
N THR A 189 -12.14 -17.78 3.22
CA THR A 189 -12.25 -18.36 4.57
C THR A 189 -11.92 -17.38 5.70
N GLU A 190 -12.48 -17.60 6.89
CA GLU A 190 -12.14 -16.85 8.10
C GLU A 190 -10.64 -16.93 8.43
N GLY A 191 -10.05 -18.12 8.29
CA GLY A 191 -8.61 -18.31 8.49
C GLY A 191 -7.76 -17.50 7.51
N GLY A 192 -8.19 -17.40 6.24
CA GLY A 192 -7.60 -16.54 5.23
C GLY A 192 -7.70 -15.07 5.60
N PHE A 193 -8.89 -14.59 5.98
CA PHE A 193 -9.12 -13.23 6.45
C PHE A 193 -8.23 -12.87 7.65
N ARG A 194 -8.19 -13.76 8.66
CA ARG A 194 -7.33 -13.57 9.84
C ARG A 194 -5.87 -13.47 9.45
N ARG A 195 -5.37 -14.43 8.66
CA ARG A 195 -3.97 -14.44 8.23
C ARG A 195 -3.60 -13.21 7.42
N PHE A 196 -4.48 -12.72 6.56
CA PHE A 196 -4.21 -11.61 5.67
C PHE A 196 -4.33 -10.25 6.37
N LEU A 197 -5.45 -10.01 7.05
CA LEU A 197 -5.86 -8.66 7.48
C LEU A 197 -5.86 -8.46 9.00
N VAL A 198 -5.88 -9.52 9.81
CA VAL A 198 -5.94 -9.40 11.28
C VAL A 198 -4.60 -9.68 11.94
N ASN A 199 -3.99 -10.81 11.61
CA ASN A 199 -2.77 -11.31 12.22
C ASN A 199 -1.57 -10.56 11.63
N SER A 200 -1.16 -9.49 12.31
CA SER A 200 0.00 -8.71 11.92
C SER A 200 1.28 -9.21 12.59
N PRO A 201 2.41 -9.26 11.87
CA PRO A 201 3.72 -9.43 12.49
C PRO A 201 4.19 -8.15 13.19
N LEU A 202 3.56 -6.99 12.92
CA LEU A 202 3.99 -5.72 13.51
C LEU A 202 3.76 -5.71 15.01
N GLN A 203 4.82 -5.45 15.75
CA GLN A 203 4.76 -5.26 17.18
C GLN A 203 4.11 -3.91 17.47
N PHE A 204 3.14 -3.92 18.40
CA PHE A 204 2.54 -2.69 18.86
C PHE A 204 3.54 -1.92 19.72
N GLU A 205 3.86 -0.69 19.32
CA GLU A 205 4.80 0.19 20.02
C GLU A 205 4.04 1.42 20.52
N SER A 206 3.82 1.48 21.84
CA SER A 206 3.24 2.67 22.48
C SER A 206 4.21 3.84 22.41
N VAL A 207 3.73 5.00 22.00
CA VAL A 207 4.48 6.27 22.08
C VAL A 207 4.12 6.96 23.39
N ASN A 208 5.06 7.70 23.98
CA ASN A 208 4.85 8.50 25.19
C ASN A 208 3.99 9.74 24.92
N ASN A 209 2.82 9.55 24.30
CA ASN A 209 1.87 10.58 23.97
C ASN A 209 0.45 9.97 23.92
N PRO A 210 -0.44 10.30 24.89
CA PRO A 210 -1.77 9.72 24.97
C PRO A 210 -2.71 10.12 23.82
N ASN A 211 -2.38 11.16 23.08
CA ASN A 211 -3.16 11.63 21.92
C ASN A 211 -2.83 10.86 20.63
N THR A 212 -1.97 9.85 20.71
CA THR A 212 -1.51 9.08 19.55
C THR A 212 -1.79 7.59 19.78
N PRO A 213 -2.12 6.83 18.72
CA PRO A 213 -2.42 5.41 18.86
C PRO A 213 -1.17 4.54 19.07
N GLY A 214 0.04 5.11 18.93
CA GLY A 214 1.28 4.35 18.80
C GLY A 214 1.51 3.83 17.38
N TYR A 215 2.48 2.92 17.22
CA TYR A 215 2.79 2.26 15.96
C TYR A 215 2.29 0.80 15.95
N GLY A 216 1.96 0.30 14.77
CA GLY A 216 1.46 -1.07 14.56
C GLY A 216 0.40 -1.15 13.47
N SER A 217 -0.39 -2.22 13.50
CA SER A 217 -1.51 -2.44 12.57
C SER A 217 -2.86 -2.13 13.19
N PHE A 218 -3.71 -1.46 12.41
CA PHE A 218 -4.98 -0.93 12.84
C PHE A 218 -6.07 -1.14 11.78
N HIS A 219 -7.31 -1.17 12.23
CA HIS A 219 -8.50 -1.10 11.39
C HIS A 219 -9.17 0.25 11.61
N GLN A 220 -9.42 0.97 10.52
CA GLN A 220 -10.32 2.12 10.49
C GLN A 220 -11.67 1.68 9.95
N CYS A 221 -12.64 1.53 10.84
CA CYS A 221 -13.96 0.95 10.57
C CYS A 221 -14.99 2.07 10.36
N TYR A 222 -15.65 2.08 9.21
CA TYR A 222 -16.64 3.08 8.83
C TYR A 222 -18.04 2.52 9.07
N TYR A 223 -18.73 3.07 10.06
CA TYR A 223 -20.11 2.74 10.37
C TYR A 223 -21.03 3.82 9.82
N LEU A 224 -22.03 3.43 9.03
CA LEU A 224 -23.10 4.31 8.58
C LEU A 224 -24.42 3.79 9.13
N ASP A 225 -25.13 4.61 9.91
CA ASP A 225 -26.38 4.23 10.58
C ASP A 225 -26.23 2.91 11.38
N ASN A 226 -25.11 2.76 12.07
CA ASN A 226 -24.68 1.59 12.83
C ASN A 226 -24.37 0.31 12.02
N LYS A 227 -24.38 0.37 10.68
CA LYS A 227 -23.92 -0.72 9.81
C LYS A 227 -22.45 -0.49 9.43
N LEU A 228 -21.58 -1.50 9.59
CA LEU A 228 -20.22 -1.44 9.05
C LEU A 228 -20.25 -1.49 7.52
N ILE A 229 -19.83 -0.40 6.87
CA ILE A 229 -19.84 -0.28 5.40
C ILE A 229 -18.46 -0.30 4.77
N ALA A 230 -17.40 -0.06 5.54
CA ALA A 230 -16.02 -0.18 5.06
C ALA A 230 -15.02 -0.42 6.18
N VAL A 231 -13.88 -1.03 5.85
CA VAL A 231 -12.71 -1.16 6.71
C VAL A 231 -11.47 -0.83 5.91
N ALA A 232 -10.71 0.16 6.36
CA ALA A 232 -9.32 0.37 5.92
C ALA A 232 -8.38 -0.37 6.88
N VAL A 233 -7.49 -1.20 6.33
CA VAL A 233 -6.42 -1.87 7.06
C VAL A 233 -5.16 -1.05 6.88
N LEU A 234 -4.69 -0.47 7.98
CA LEU A 234 -3.64 0.54 8.00
C LEU A 234 -2.47 0.11 8.89
N ASP A 235 -1.26 0.41 8.44
CA ASP A 235 -0.09 0.40 9.31
C ASP A 235 0.29 1.83 9.67
N VAL A 236 0.36 2.12 10.96
CA VAL A 236 0.92 3.38 11.48
C VAL A 236 2.39 3.11 11.80
N LEU A 237 3.28 3.69 11.00
CA LEU A 237 4.73 3.52 11.09
C LEU A 237 5.39 4.85 11.51
N PRO A 238 6.66 4.83 11.94
CA PRO A 238 7.33 6.03 12.43
C PRO A 238 7.26 7.24 11.51
N LYS A 239 7.21 7.04 10.19
CA LYS A 239 7.17 8.14 9.21
C LYS A 239 5.91 8.21 8.37
N CYS A 240 5.06 7.19 8.40
CA CYS A 240 3.91 7.14 7.51
C CYS A 240 2.69 6.41 8.06
N ILE A 241 1.54 6.75 7.48
CA ILE A 241 0.41 5.81 7.38
C ILE A 241 0.57 5.04 6.08
N SER A 242 0.58 3.71 6.16
CA SER A 242 0.62 2.82 4.99
C SER A 242 -0.72 2.12 4.82
N SER A 243 -1.38 2.36 3.69
CA SER A 243 -2.62 1.69 3.32
C SER A 243 -2.31 0.28 2.82
N VAL A 244 -2.74 -0.73 3.59
CA VAL A 244 -2.46 -2.15 3.31
C VAL A 244 -3.56 -2.77 2.46
N TYR A 245 -4.81 -2.58 2.88
CA TYR A 245 -5.97 -3.11 2.19
C TYR A 245 -7.21 -2.26 2.50
N PHE A 246 -8.16 -2.23 1.59
CA PHE A 246 -9.44 -1.56 1.79
C PHE A 246 -10.56 -2.47 1.27
N LEU A 247 -11.57 -2.69 2.11
CA LEU A 247 -12.76 -3.47 1.79
C LEU A 247 -14.00 -2.66 2.15
N TYR A 248 -15.05 -2.81 1.37
CA TYR A 248 -16.29 -2.06 1.56
C TYR A 248 -17.50 -2.86 1.10
N ASP A 249 -18.68 -2.41 1.53
CA ASP A 249 -19.95 -2.98 1.12
C ASP A 249 -20.27 -2.46 -0.30
N PRO A 250 -20.33 -3.33 -1.33
CA PRO A 250 -20.58 -2.94 -2.72
C PRO A 250 -21.86 -2.13 -2.92
N ASP A 251 -22.84 -2.25 -2.02
CA ASP A 251 -24.10 -1.47 -2.09
C ASP A 251 -23.84 0.04 -1.99
N TYR A 252 -22.70 0.45 -1.42
CA TYR A 252 -22.29 1.84 -1.26
C TYR A 252 -21.25 2.30 -2.31
N ASN A 253 -21.09 1.55 -3.41
CA ASN A 253 -20.12 1.88 -4.46
C ASN A 253 -20.34 3.29 -5.07
N PHE A 254 -21.59 3.75 -5.12
CA PHE A 254 -21.96 5.08 -5.62
C PHE A 254 -21.31 6.24 -4.83
N LEU A 255 -20.92 6.00 -3.57
CA LEU A 255 -20.18 6.97 -2.77
C LEU A 255 -18.70 7.05 -3.15
N GLN A 256 -18.17 6.09 -3.91
CA GLN A 256 -16.75 5.92 -4.19
C GLN A 256 -15.92 5.92 -2.90
N ILE A 257 -16.36 5.14 -1.90
CA ILE A 257 -15.83 5.18 -0.54
C ILE A 257 -14.33 4.86 -0.44
N GLY A 258 -13.76 4.09 -1.37
CA GLY A 258 -12.31 3.88 -1.43
C GLY A 258 -11.50 5.14 -1.80
N LYS A 259 -12.04 6.02 -2.66
CA LYS A 259 -11.42 7.32 -2.94
C LYS A 259 -11.62 8.28 -1.76
N TYR A 260 -12.77 8.19 -1.07
CA TYR A 260 -13.02 8.93 0.16
C TYR A 260 -12.05 8.51 1.29
N SER A 261 -11.82 7.21 1.47
CA SER A 261 -10.93 6.69 2.51
C SER A 261 -9.52 7.21 2.36
N ALA A 262 -8.99 7.29 1.13
CA ALA A 262 -7.68 7.87 0.87
C ALA A 262 -7.60 9.34 1.34
N LEU A 263 -8.65 10.14 1.15
CA LEU A 263 -8.71 11.52 1.66
C LEU A 263 -8.78 11.55 3.19
N ARG A 264 -9.54 10.66 3.82
CA ARG A 264 -9.60 10.54 5.29
C ARG A 264 -8.27 10.10 5.88
N GLU A 265 -7.56 9.18 5.23
CA GLU A 265 -6.24 8.68 5.62
C GLU A 265 -5.16 9.78 5.51
N ILE A 266 -5.28 10.68 4.52
CA ILE A 266 -4.44 11.89 4.44
C ILE A 266 -4.72 12.83 5.62
N VAL A 267 -6.00 13.09 5.92
CA VAL A 267 -6.39 13.90 7.09
C VAL A 267 -5.89 13.24 8.38
N MET A 268 -5.97 11.92 8.49
CA MET A 268 -5.45 11.18 9.65
C MET A 268 -3.94 11.38 9.83
N ALA A 269 -3.16 11.38 8.74
CA ALA A 269 -1.72 11.67 8.82
C ALA A 269 -1.46 13.10 9.34
N GLN A 270 -2.25 14.09 8.88
CA GLN A 270 -2.16 15.48 9.37
C GLN A 270 -2.55 15.56 10.87
N GLU A 271 -3.60 14.87 11.28
CA GLU A 271 -4.06 14.81 12.67
C GLU A 271 -2.99 14.20 13.59
N LEU A 272 -2.37 13.08 13.18
CA LEU A 272 -1.30 12.43 13.94
C LEU A 272 -0.02 13.27 14.00
N TYR A 273 0.34 13.94 12.90
CA TYR A 273 1.44 14.90 12.86
C TYR A 273 1.23 16.00 13.90
N ASN A 274 0.04 16.63 13.87
CA ASN A 274 -0.34 17.70 14.79
C ASN A 274 -0.47 17.22 16.24
N ALA A 275 -0.85 15.96 16.45
CA ALA A 275 -0.90 15.34 17.78
C ALA A 275 0.48 15.08 18.39
N GLY A 276 1.57 15.18 17.61
CA GLY A 276 2.95 15.10 18.10
C GLY A 276 3.83 14.05 17.41
N LEU A 277 3.31 13.28 16.46
CA LEU A 277 4.12 12.37 15.64
C LEU A 277 4.72 13.11 14.44
N GLN A 278 5.57 14.10 14.67
CA GLN A 278 6.04 15.02 13.64
C GLN A 278 6.86 14.37 12.51
N ASP A 279 7.48 13.20 12.75
CA ASP A 279 8.12 12.44 11.68
C ASP A 279 7.11 11.72 10.77
N LEU A 280 5.87 11.52 11.24
CA LEU A 280 4.78 10.92 10.50
C LEU A 280 4.04 12.00 9.71
N HIS A 281 4.45 12.16 8.46
CA HIS A 281 3.79 13.09 7.53
C HIS A 281 3.56 12.48 6.15
N TRP A 282 4.06 11.26 5.91
CA TRP A 282 3.85 10.58 4.64
C TRP A 282 2.59 9.71 4.68
N TYR A 283 1.90 9.65 3.55
CA TYR A 283 0.85 8.69 3.28
C TYR A 283 1.27 7.78 2.13
N TYR A 284 1.41 6.49 2.40
CA TYR A 284 1.81 5.46 1.44
C TYR A 284 0.56 4.74 0.94
N MET A 285 0.23 4.93 -0.33
CA MET A 285 -1.00 4.37 -0.93
C MET A 285 -0.80 2.93 -1.46
N GLY A 286 0.22 2.22 -0.99
CA GLY A 286 0.60 0.92 -1.52
C GLY A 286 1.38 1.03 -2.84
N TYR A 287 1.03 0.20 -3.83
CA TYR A 287 1.64 0.24 -5.16
C TYR A 287 0.85 1.10 -6.14
N TYR A 288 1.56 1.72 -7.07
CA TYR A 288 1.08 2.29 -8.32
C TYR A 288 1.55 1.39 -9.48
N ILE A 289 0.62 1.02 -10.36
CA ILE A 289 0.90 0.20 -11.53
C ILE A 289 0.35 0.96 -12.72
N HIS A 290 1.26 1.47 -13.56
CA HIS A 290 0.92 2.40 -14.63
C HIS A 290 -0.05 1.78 -15.65
N THR A 291 0.14 0.50 -15.96
CA THR A 291 -0.68 -0.27 -16.91
C THR A 291 -2.02 -0.75 -16.33
N CYS A 292 -2.27 -0.62 -15.02
CA CYS A 292 -3.48 -1.11 -14.37
C CYS A 292 -4.47 0.04 -14.10
N GLN A 293 -5.61 0.04 -14.79
CA GLN A 293 -6.63 1.09 -14.65
C GLN A 293 -7.12 1.27 -13.21
N LYS A 294 -7.30 0.17 -12.46
CA LYS A 294 -7.71 0.18 -11.04
C LYS A 294 -6.69 0.87 -10.12
N MET A 295 -5.45 1.05 -10.58
CA MET A 295 -4.35 1.62 -9.79
C MET A 295 -3.97 3.04 -10.23
N LYS A 296 -4.42 3.49 -11.42
CA LYS A 296 -4.07 4.80 -11.98
C LYS A 296 -4.54 5.98 -11.12
N TYR A 297 -5.67 5.83 -10.41
CA TYR A 297 -6.24 6.91 -9.60
C TYR A 297 -5.29 7.44 -8.52
N LYS A 298 -4.33 6.63 -8.05
CA LYS A 298 -3.37 7.04 -7.01
C LYS A 298 -2.46 8.18 -7.46
N GLY A 299 -2.14 8.25 -8.74
CA GLY A 299 -1.38 9.37 -9.33
C GLY A 299 -2.12 10.71 -9.35
N GLN A 300 -3.44 10.71 -9.07
CA GLN A 300 -4.25 11.92 -9.01
C GLN A 300 -4.16 12.64 -7.66
N TYR A 301 -3.56 12.01 -6.64
CA TYR A 301 -3.29 12.63 -5.35
C TYR A 301 -1.96 13.35 -5.43
N LYS A 302 -1.98 14.68 -5.34
CA LYS A 302 -0.83 15.52 -5.66
C LYS A 302 -0.49 16.50 -4.52
N PRO A 303 0.79 16.87 -4.37
CA PRO A 303 1.96 16.26 -5.03
C PRO A 303 2.19 14.83 -4.52
N SER A 304 2.64 13.93 -5.38
CA SER A 304 3.03 12.55 -5.02
C SER A 304 4.34 12.16 -5.68
N ASP A 305 5.00 11.16 -5.12
CA ASP A 305 6.28 10.64 -5.56
C ASP A 305 6.21 9.12 -5.80
N LEU A 306 6.96 8.65 -6.79
CA LEU A 306 7.25 7.23 -6.99
C LEU A 306 8.66 6.90 -6.51
N LEU A 307 8.80 5.74 -5.87
CA LEU A 307 10.07 5.17 -5.47
C LEU A 307 10.78 4.57 -6.68
N ASP A 308 12.03 4.94 -6.89
CA ASP A 308 12.92 4.27 -7.83
C ASP A 308 13.19 2.82 -7.37
N PRO A 309 12.97 1.83 -8.23
CA PRO A 309 13.07 0.43 -7.84
C PRO A 309 14.51 -0.04 -7.59
N GLU A 310 15.52 0.69 -8.10
CA GLU A 310 16.94 0.31 -8.04
C GLU A 310 17.72 1.09 -6.98
N THR A 311 17.49 2.40 -6.88
CA THR A 311 18.25 3.30 -5.98
C THR A 311 17.52 3.61 -4.67
N TYR A 312 16.21 3.36 -4.62
CA TYR A 312 15.32 3.77 -3.52
C TYR A 312 15.19 5.28 -3.32
N GLU A 313 15.53 6.07 -4.35
CA GLU A 313 15.28 7.51 -4.36
C GLU A 313 13.84 7.82 -4.78
N TRP A 314 13.33 8.98 -4.35
CA TRP A 314 11.96 9.40 -4.63
C TRP A 314 11.93 10.46 -5.73
N TYR A 315 11.08 10.24 -6.73
CA TYR A 315 10.91 11.15 -7.85
C TYR A 315 9.44 11.56 -7.98
N SER A 316 9.21 12.84 -8.30
CA SER A 316 7.85 13.37 -8.49
C SER A 316 7.09 12.57 -9.54
N PHE A 317 5.85 12.21 -9.23
CA PHE A 317 4.97 11.41 -10.10
C PHE A 317 4.91 11.95 -11.54
N ASP A 318 4.81 13.27 -11.71
CA ASP A 318 4.70 13.90 -13.04
C ASP A 318 5.93 13.61 -13.94
N LYS A 319 7.13 13.54 -13.36
CA LYS A 319 8.34 13.16 -14.10
C LYS A 319 8.35 11.67 -14.43
N CYS A 320 7.94 10.83 -13.49
CA CYS A 320 7.90 9.39 -13.66
C CYS A 320 6.85 8.96 -14.70
N SER A 321 5.66 9.56 -14.67
CA SER A 321 4.55 9.21 -15.57
C SER A 321 4.96 9.34 -17.03
N ALA A 322 5.66 10.43 -17.39
CA ALA A 322 6.11 10.66 -18.76
C ALA A 322 7.11 9.59 -19.28
N LEU A 323 7.84 8.93 -18.37
CA LEU A 323 8.72 7.81 -18.71
C LEU A 323 7.93 6.49 -18.80
N LEU A 324 6.98 6.29 -17.89
CA LEU A 324 6.14 5.09 -17.84
C LEU A 324 5.15 5.02 -19.01
N ASP A 325 4.78 6.17 -19.60
CA ASP A 325 4.00 6.21 -20.85
C ASP A 325 4.75 5.54 -22.03
N LYS A 326 6.08 5.43 -21.94
CA LYS A 326 6.96 4.91 -23.00
C LYS A 326 7.52 3.52 -22.70
N HIS A 327 7.59 3.13 -21.43
CA HIS A 327 8.27 1.93 -20.98
C HIS A 327 7.47 1.23 -19.87
N ASN A 328 7.38 -0.10 -19.95
CA ASN A 328 6.71 -0.90 -18.92
C ASN A 328 7.45 -0.80 -17.57
N TYR A 329 8.79 -0.93 -17.59
CA TYR A 329 9.67 -0.79 -16.43
C TYR A 329 10.69 0.33 -16.64
N VAL A 330 10.94 1.11 -15.60
CA VAL A 330 11.84 2.28 -15.59
C VAL A 330 12.54 2.36 -14.23
N SER A 331 13.88 2.40 -14.27
CA SER A 331 14.69 3.05 -13.23
C SER A 331 14.66 4.55 -13.52
N PHE A 332 14.08 5.35 -12.65
CA PHE A 332 13.98 6.80 -12.80
C PHE A 332 15.34 7.49 -12.63
N ALA A 333 16.24 6.89 -11.85
CA ALA A 333 17.63 7.34 -11.75
C ALA A 333 18.41 7.08 -13.04
N ASN A 334 18.14 5.94 -13.69
CA ASN A 334 18.82 5.51 -14.91
C ASN A 334 17.81 5.11 -16.01
N PRO A 335 17.08 6.09 -16.60
CA PRO A 335 16.06 5.77 -17.58
C PRO A 335 16.69 5.15 -18.84
N PRO A 336 16.05 4.13 -19.45
CA PRO A 336 16.59 3.45 -20.63
C PRO A 336 16.78 4.40 -21.82
N ASN A 337 17.86 4.21 -22.57
CA ASN A 337 18.23 5.04 -23.72
C ASN A 337 18.88 4.15 -24.81
N PRO A 338 18.38 4.08 -26.07
CA PRO A 338 17.22 4.77 -26.66
C PRO A 338 15.86 4.21 -26.18
N PRO A 339 14.72 4.85 -26.51
CA PRO A 339 13.42 4.35 -26.09
C PRO A 339 13.14 2.97 -26.67
N ASN A 340 13.17 1.92 -25.85
CA ASN A 340 12.61 0.64 -26.25
C ASN A 340 11.10 0.82 -26.50
N PRO A 341 10.55 0.36 -27.63
CA PRO A 341 9.12 0.40 -27.86
C PRO A 341 8.40 -0.33 -26.71
N PRO A 342 7.12 0.01 -26.42
CA PRO A 342 6.31 -0.78 -25.51
C PRO A 342 6.34 -2.21 -26.05
N THR A 343 6.98 -3.13 -25.33
CA THR A 343 6.94 -4.54 -25.71
C THR A 343 5.48 -4.93 -25.72
N GLU A 344 4.92 -5.18 -26.91
CA GLU A 344 3.72 -5.99 -27.02
C GLU A 344 3.94 -7.24 -26.17
N ASN A 345 2.90 -7.66 -25.45
CA ASN A 345 2.91 -8.72 -24.44
C ASN A 345 3.27 -10.13 -24.98
N ASN A 346 4.03 -10.24 -26.07
CA ASN A 346 4.34 -11.44 -26.82
C ASN A 346 5.86 -11.68 -26.94
N LYS A 347 6.58 -11.69 -25.82
CA LYS A 347 7.76 -12.57 -25.76
C LYS A 347 7.25 -13.90 -25.23
N GLU A 348 6.98 -14.83 -26.13
CA GLU A 348 7.03 -16.26 -25.79
C GLU A 348 8.40 -16.48 -25.15
N TYR A 349 8.41 -16.84 -23.87
CA TYR A 349 9.61 -17.30 -23.21
C TYR A 349 9.94 -18.66 -23.82
N ASP A 350 10.90 -18.67 -24.74
CA ASP A 350 11.54 -19.89 -25.20
C ASP A 350 12.30 -20.48 -23.99
N SER A 351 11.97 -21.72 -23.62
CA SER A 351 12.42 -22.36 -22.38
C SER A 351 13.87 -22.83 -22.41
N ASP A 352 14.59 -22.59 -23.51
CA ASP A 352 15.82 -23.31 -23.86
C ASP A 352 17.10 -22.44 -23.85
N ASP A 353 17.04 -21.21 -23.32
CA ASP A 353 18.25 -20.38 -23.10
C ASP A 353 18.88 -20.71 -21.73
N ASP A 354 19.75 -21.72 -21.72
CA ASP A 354 20.49 -22.27 -20.56
C ASP A 354 21.50 -21.29 -19.88
N ASP A 355 21.58 -20.03 -20.32
CA ASP A 355 22.49 -19.00 -19.80
C ASP A 355 21.80 -17.93 -18.92
N TYR A 356 20.55 -18.17 -18.49
CA TYR A 356 19.79 -17.18 -17.71
C TYR A 356 20.28 -17.08 -16.25
N VAL A 357 21.15 -16.10 -15.98
CA VAL A 357 21.51 -15.72 -14.60
C VAL A 357 20.24 -15.22 -13.89
N ASP A 358 19.85 -15.84 -12.78
CA ASP A 358 18.68 -15.44 -12.00
C ASP A 358 18.94 -14.12 -11.26
N GLU A 359 18.81 -13.00 -11.98
CA GLU A 359 19.02 -11.65 -11.41
C GLU A 359 18.00 -11.40 -10.29
N PRO A 360 18.43 -10.89 -9.11
CA PRO A 360 17.52 -10.58 -8.01
C PRO A 360 16.58 -9.42 -8.36
N PRO A 361 15.48 -9.22 -7.59
CA PRO A 361 14.64 -8.05 -7.73
C PRO A 361 15.44 -6.73 -7.74
N PRO A 362 15.05 -5.74 -8.55
CA PRO A 362 15.75 -4.45 -8.62
C PRO A 362 15.99 -3.81 -7.25
N GLY A 363 17.19 -3.26 -7.07
CA GLY A 363 17.66 -2.62 -5.84
C GLY A 363 18.12 -3.57 -4.73
N MET A 364 18.00 -4.89 -4.92
CA MET A 364 18.71 -5.86 -4.07
C MET A 364 20.19 -5.91 -4.47
N LEU A 365 21.06 -6.29 -3.52
CA LEU A 365 22.43 -6.62 -3.86
C LEU A 365 22.45 -7.92 -4.68
N ASP A 366 23.57 -8.14 -5.36
CA ASP A 366 23.87 -9.39 -6.03
C ASP A 366 24.36 -10.42 -4.98
N PRO A 367 23.66 -11.55 -4.76
CA PRO A 367 24.05 -12.56 -3.78
C PRO A 367 25.47 -13.11 -3.98
N GLU A 368 25.95 -13.19 -5.22
CA GLU A 368 27.30 -13.69 -5.54
C GLU A 368 28.39 -12.71 -5.12
N LYS A 369 28.04 -11.41 -5.01
CA LYS A 369 28.96 -10.35 -4.53
C LYS A 369 28.95 -10.20 -3.01
N VAL A 370 28.07 -10.91 -2.29
CA VAL A 370 28.06 -10.91 -0.83
C VAL A 370 29.17 -11.84 -0.31
N SER A 371 30.09 -11.28 0.47
CA SER A 371 31.22 -12.04 1.01
C SER A 371 30.82 -12.89 2.20
N ASP A 372 31.61 -13.93 2.50
CA ASP A 372 31.42 -14.72 3.73
C ASP A 372 31.51 -13.83 4.98
N LYS A 373 32.36 -12.79 4.96
CA LYS A 373 32.50 -11.84 6.08
C LYS A 373 31.23 -11.01 6.31
N ASP A 374 30.50 -10.68 5.25
CA ASP A 374 29.25 -9.93 5.37
C ASP A 374 28.21 -10.73 6.15
N ILE A 375 28.05 -12.01 5.80
CA ILE A 375 27.05 -12.88 6.42
C ILE A 375 27.39 -13.28 7.85
N GLU A 376 28.65 -13.17 8.29
CA GLU A 376 29.04 -13.48 9.66
C GLU A 376 28.34 -12.58 10.69
N THR A 377 28.01 -11.34 10.31
CA THR A 377 27.37 -10.35 11.18
C THR A 377 25.88 -10.56 11.39
N ILE A 378 25.24 -11.43 10.59
CA ILE A 378 23.80 -11.68 10.63
C ILE A 378 23.44 -12.26 11.99
N LYS A 379 22.43 -11.70 12.64
CA LYS A 379 21.88 -12.29 13.86
C LYS A 379 20.99 -13.47 13.50
N VAL A 380 21.20 -14.59 14.16
CA VAL A 380 20.41 -15.82 13.96
C VAL A 380 19.86 -16.33 15.29
N ASN A 381 18.67 -16.91 15.24
CA ASN A 381 18.12 -17.68 16.36
C ASN A 381 18.58 -19.14 16.22
N TYR A 382 19.56 -19.53 17.03
CA TYR A 382 20.09 -20.88 17.10
C TYR A 382 19.66 -21.55 18.40
N LYS A 383 18.74 -22.53 18.30
CA LYS A 383 18.23 -23.30 19.44
C LYS A 383 17.68 -22.41 20.58
N GLY A 384 17.00 -21.31 20.23
CA GLY A 384 16.41 -20.37 21.19
C GLY A 384 17.35 -19.26 21.67
N ILE A 385 18.62 -19.26 21.25
CA ILE A 385 19.62 -18.25 21.63
C ILE A 385 19.96 -17.40 20.41
N ILE A 386 19.99 -16.07 20.58
CA ILE A 386 20.43 -15.15 19.53
C ILE A 386 21.95 -15.08 19.53
N LYS A 387 22.57 -15.39 18.38
CA LYS A 387 24.01 -15.33 18.14
C LYS A 387 24.29 -14.68 16.79
N GLN A 388 25.53 -14.26 16.55
CA GLN A 388 25.96 -13.94 15.18
C GLN A 388 26.20 -15.25 14.41
N PHE A 389 25.90 -15.26 13.11
CA PHE A 389 26.10 -16.42 12.25
C PHE A 389 27.57 -16.87 12.23
N GLY A 390 28.51 -15.93 12.29
CA GLY A 390 29.94 -16.21 12.36
C GLY A 390 30.38 -17.05 13.56
N ASP A 391 29.62 -17.01 14.66
CA ASP A 391 29.92 -17.68 15.93
C ASP A 391 29.37 -19.12 16.00
N ILE A 392 28.83 -19.65 14.90
CA ILE A 392 28.16 -20.96 14.85
C ILE A 392 28.78 -21.83 13.77
N PRO A 393 29.90 -22.52 14.05
CA PRO A 393 30.59 -23.36 13.08
C PRO A 393 29.69 -24.43 12.45
N GLU A 394 28.69 -24.93 13.18
CA GLU A 394 27.77 -25.99 12.74
C GLU A 394 26.84 -25.55 11.60
N LEU A 395 26.67 -24.25 11.37
CA LEU A 395 25.82 -23.71 10.32
C LEU A 395 26.61 -23.22 9.09
N LYS A 396 27.94 -23.35 9.06
CA LYS A 396 28.80 -22.84 7.98
C LYS A 396 28.96 -23.79 6.78
N ASN A 397 27.95 -24.59 6.44
CA ASN A 397 27.96 -25.33 5.16
C ASN A 397 27.51 -24.42 4.00
N ASP A 398 27.89 -24.77 2.78
CA ASP A 398 27.70 -23.92 1.60
C ASP A 398 26.23 -23.62 1.31
N GLY A 399 25.33 -24.58 1.51
CA GLY A 399 23.90 -24.37 1.31
C GLY A 399 23.31 -23.31 2.26
N ILE A 400 23.70 -23.34 3.54
CA ILE A 400 23.27 -22.34 4.51
C ILE A 400 23.93 -20.99 4.22
N LYS A 401 25.23 -20.97 3.89
CA LYS A 401 25.93 -19.74 3.51
C LYS A 401 25.26 -19.05 2.33
N ASN A 402 24.92 -19.79 1.28
CA ASN A 402 24.23 -19.26 0.10
C ASN A 402 22.87 -18.65 0.48
N ARG A 403 22.08 -19.34 1.31
CA ARG A 403 20.81 -18.78 1.81
C ARG A 403 21.00 -17.51 2.64
N MET A 404 22.07 -17.43 3.43
CA MET A 404 22.41 -16.21 4.18
C MET A 404 22.84 -15.07 3.25
N LYS A 405 23.59 -15.37 2.18
CA LYS A 405 23.97 -14.38 1.15
C LYS A 405 22.74 -13.85 0.42
N GLU A 406 21.82 -14.72 0.00
CA GLU A 406 20.55 -14.32 -0.60
C GLU A 406 19.72 -13.42 0.34
N TYR A 407 19.60 -13.82 1.61
CA TYR A 407 18.90 -13.01 2.61
C TYR A 407 19.56 -11.64 2.81
N TYR A 408 20.87 -11.61 3.02
CA TYR A 408 21.65 -10.38 3.20
C TYR A 408 21.54 -9.47 1.98
N ALA A 409 21.61 -10.06 0.78
CA ALA A 409 21.47 -9.35 -0.48
C ALA A 409 20.08 -8.72 -0.63
N ALA A 410 19.04 -9.45 -0.21
CA ALA A 410 17.66 -9.00 -0.31
C ALA A 410 17.33 -7.85 0.64
N VAL A 411 17.70 -7.96 1.92
CA VAL A 411 17.33 -6.95 2.94
C VAL A 411 18.39 -5.84 3.11
N GLY A 412 19.61 -6.10 2.66
CA GLY A 412 20.77 -5.23 2.85
C GLY A 412 21.37 -5.30 4.25
N LYS A 413 22.62 -4.85 4.37
CA LYS A 413 23.43 -4.88 5.59
C LYS A 413 22.69 -4.40 6.85
N GLU A 414 22.12 -3.19 6.79
CA GLU A 414 21.50 -2.54 7.94
C GLU A 414 20.38 -3.38 8.56
N LEU A 415 19.54 -4.00 7.72
CA LEU A 415 18.43 -4.83 8.19
C LEU A 415 18.89 -6.23 8.59
N ALA A 416 19.87 -6.80 7.89
CA ALA A 416 20.45 -8.10 8.21
C ALA A 416 21.13 -8.12 9.59
N GLU A 417 21.73 -6.99 10.01
CA GLU A 417 22.34 -6.82 11.33
C GLU A 417 21.32 -6.51 12.45
N ARG A 418 20.13 -6.01 12.10
CA ARG A 418 19.07 -5.61 13.07
C ARG A 418 18.06 -6.72 13.33
N MET A 419 17.57 -7.36 12.27
CA MET A 419 16.62 -8.46 12.34
C MET A 419 17.33 -9.76 12.71
N VAL A 420 16.57 -10.71 13.25
CA VAL A 420 17.07 -12.04 13.60
C VAL A 420 16.51 -13.06 12.62
N TYR A 421 17.41 -13.73 11.91
CA TYR A 421 17.07 -14.82 11.01
C TYR A 421 16.73 -16.09 11.81
N LYS A 422 15.61 -16.72 11.49
CA LYS A 422 15.13 -17.96 12.11
C LYS A 422 15.30 -19.12 11.13
N PHE A 423 16.00 -20.16 11.56
CA PHE A 423 16.02 -21.43 10.85
C PHE A 423 14.77 -22.25 11.22
N TYR A 424 14.20 -22.94 10.24
CA TYR A 424 13.32 -24.08 10.50
C TYR A 424 14.21 -25.29 10.70
N TYR A 425 14.17 -25.86 11.89
CA TYR A 425 14.84 -27.11 12.24
C TYR A 425 13.88 -28.27 12.13
#